data_AF-H3K252-F1
#
_entry.id   AF-H3K252-F1
#
_cell.length_a   1.000
_cell.length_b   1.000
_cell.length_c   1.000
_cell.angle_alpha   90.00
_cell.angle_beta   90.00
_cell.angle_gamma   90.00
#
_symmetry.space_group_name_H-M   'P 1'
#
loop_
_entity.id
_entity.type
_entity.pdbx_description
1 polymer ?
#
loop_
_entity_poly.entity_id
_entity_poly.type
_entity_poly.pdbx_seq_one_letter_code
_entity_poly.pdbx_strand_id
1 'polypeptide(L)'
;YASMGETKEADGKFFMSGNKFSKDRFLPVGPVHVETEQLIDISGDKMVLLADHTAHPEPHDAIVIRRDLIKTKQIYTLEEHPLHVKGYDDTGVKRNGNKVTVRIMSVAPTFTPSEFVLKKGDEVTVILTNHDKVEDLHHGFAIEGHDIC
;
A
#
# COMPACT_ATOMS: atom_id res chain seq x y z
N TYR A 1 -1.31 -19.68 11.35
CA TYR A 1 -2.39 -18.68 11.43
C TYR A 1 -3.73 -19.35 11.12
N ALA A 2 -4.57 -19.61 12.12
CA ALA A 2 -5.88 -20.24 11.90
C ALA A 2 -6.96 -19.17 11.61
N SER A 3 -7.93 -19.48 10.76
CA SER A 3 -9.07 -18.59 10.48
C SER A 3 -9.84 -18.26 11.75
N MET A 4 -9.97 -16.94 12.03
CA MET A 4 -10.56 -16.41 13.27
C MET A 4 -9.91 -16.93 14.56
N GLY A 5 -8.72 -17.56 14.49
CA GLY A 5 -8.15 -18.38 15.56
C GLY A 5 -7.72 -17.61 16.80
N GLU A 6 -7.48 -16.31 16.68
CA GLU A 6 -7.13 -15.41 17.79
C GLU A 6 -8.35 -14.67 18.36
N THR A 7 -9.55 -15.17 18.07
CA THR A 7 -10.81 -14.60 18.52
C THR A 7 -11.67 -15.65 19.22
N LYS A 8 -12.76 -15.22 19.88
CA LYS A 8 -13.78 -16.14 20.42
C LYS A 8 -14.61 -16.82 19.33
N GLU A 9 -14.45 -16.41 18.07
CA GLU A 9 -15.18 -16.91 16.91
C GLU A 9 -14.32 -17.83 16.04
N ALA A 10 -13.30 -18.49 16.61
CA ALA A 10 -12.47 -19.46 15.90
C ALA A 10 -13.35 -20.51 15.20
N ASP A 11 -13.21 -20.63 13.88
CA ASP A 11 -14.16 -21.37 13.04
C ASP A 11 -13.68 -22.76 12.61
N GLY A 12 -12.40 -23.08 12.85
CA GLY A 12 -11.80 -24.37 12.56
C GLY A 12 -11.80 -24.74 11.07
N LYS A 13 -11.76 -23.75 10.15
CA LYS A 13 -11.82 -24.03 8.71
C LYS A 13 -10.46 -24.10 8.03
N PHE A 14 -9.61 -23.11 8.26
CA PHE A 14 -8.33 -22.99 7.58
C PHE A 14 -7.18 -22.74 8.54
N PHE A 15 -6.01 -23.27 8.20
CA PHE A 15 -4.76 -23.00 8.87
C PHE A 15 -3.68 -22.65 7.84
N MET A 16 -3.04 -21.50 8.02
CA MET A 16 -1.88 -21.07 7.25
C MET A 16 -0.60 -21.42 8.01
N SER A 17 0.31 -22.15 7.39
CA SER A 17 1.62 -22.48 7.96
C SER A 17 2.73 -21.73 7.22
N GLY A 18 3.36 -20.78 7.90
CA GLY A 18 4.53 -20.04 7.40
C GLY A 18 5.82 -20.83 7.62
N ASN A 19 6.43 -21.29 6.53
CA ASN A 19 7.64 -22.12 6.53
C ASN A 19 8.85 -21.35 5.99
N LYS A 20 9.96 -21.42 6.72
CA LYS A 20 11.17 -20.62 6.48
C LYS A 20 12.05 -21.09 5.33
N PHE A 21 11.82 -22.29 4.81
CA PHE A 21 12.63 -22.86 3.73
C PHE A 21 11.73 -23.53 2.69
N SER A 22 11.61 -22.91 1.52
CA SER A 22 10.83 -23.46 0.40
C SER A 22 11.55 -24.58 -0.36
N LYS A 23 12.89 -24.62 -0.36
CA LYS A 23 13.68 -25.66 -1.03
C LYS A 23 13.21 -25.93 -2.46
N ASP A 24 12.66 -27.12 -2.71
CA ASP A 24 12.24 -27.65 -4.00
C ASP A 24 10.74 -27.45 -4.28
N ARG A 25 10.02 -26.70 -3.44
CA ARG A 25 8.57 -26.44 -3.61
C ARG A 25 8.26 -25.54 -4.81
N PHE A 26 9.21 -24.73 -5.25
CA PHE A 26 9.06 -23.77 -6.34
C PHE A 26 10.21 -23.87 -7.36
N LEU A 27 10.04 -23.22 -8.52
CA LEU A 27 11.11 -23.08 -9.49
C LEU A 27 12.31 -22.35 -8.86
N PRO A 28 13.56 -22.74 -9.20
CA PRO A 28 14.75 -22.10 -8.65
C PRO A 28 14.90 -20.67 -9.18
N VAL A 29 15.16 -19.72 -8.28
CA VAL A 29 15.33 -18.27 -8.60
C VAL A 29 16.70 -17.72 -8.19
N GLY A 30 17.67 -18.62 -7.97
CA GLY A 30 19.01 -18.27 -7.49
C GLY A 30 19.22 -18.65 -6.02
N PRO A 31 20.28 -18.12 -5.37
CA PRO A 31 20.66 -18.55 -4.02
C PRO A 31 19.65 -18.16 -2.93
N VAL A 32 18.96 -17.03 -3.10
CA VAL A 32 17.93 -16.56 -2.18
C VAL A 32 16.60 -17.18 -2.59
N HIS A 33 16.10 -18.08 -1.75
CA HIS A 33 14.79 -18.68 -1.94
C HIS A 33 13.74 -17.84 -1.20
N VAL A 34 12.50 -17.89 -1.66
CA VAL A 34 11.34 -17.35 -0.94
C VAL A 34 10.92 -18.30 0.19
N GLU A 35 10.16 -17.80 1.15
CA GLU A 35 9.44 -18.61 2.14
C GLU A 35 8.23 -19.33 1.50
N THR A 36 7.64 -20.28 2.23
CA THR A 36 6.43 -21.00 1.80
C THR A 36 5.31 -20.82 2.80
N GLU A 37 4.22 -20.20 2.37
CA GLU A 37 2.97 -20.12 3.11
C GLU A 37 2.01 -21.20 2.61
N GLN A 38 1.72 -22.17 3.47
CA GLN A 38 0.89 -23.32 3.13
C GLN A 38 -0.53 -23.16 3.68
N LEU A 39 -1.52 -23.13 2.79
CA LEU A 39 -2.94 -23.14 3.17
C LEU A 39 -3.39 -24.58 3.37
N ILE A 40 -3.89 -24.88 4.57
CA ILE A 40 -4.33 -26.20 5.00
C ILE A 40 -5.81 -26.13 5.38
N ASP A 41 -6.62 -27.01 4.81
CA ASP A 41 -8.00 -27.26 5.23
C ASP A 41 -7.98 -28.09 6.52
N ILE A 42 -8.63 -27.56 7.56
CA ILE A 42 -8.76 -28.20 8.86
C ILE A 42 -10.24 -28.41 9.26
N SER A 43 -11.17 -28.29 8.30
CA SER A 43 -12.62 -28.37 8.53
C SER A 43 -13.15 -29.79 8.80
N GLY A 44 -12.37 -30.81 8.46
CA GLY A 44 -12.68 -32.22 8.72
C GLY A 44 -11.69 -32.90 9.67
N ASP A 45 -11.89 -34.20 9.90
CA ASP A 45 -11.06 -34.98 10.84
C ASP A 45 -9.58 -35.11 10.43
N LYS A 46 -9.26 -34.84 9.16
CA LYS A 46 -7.90 -34.90 8.62
C LYS A 46 -7.54 -33.58 7.96
N MET A 47 -6.37 -33.06 8.30
CA MET A 47 -5.81 -31.90 7.64
C MET A 47 -5.45 -32.22 6.19
N VAL A 48 -5.81 -31.32 5.27
CA VAL A 48 -5.51 -31.44 3.83
C VAL A 48 -4.76 -30.20 3.37
N LEU A 49 -3.55 -30.37 2.85
CA LEU A 49 -2.83 -29.29 2.20
C LEU A 49 -3.57 -28.89 0.92
N LEU A 50 -4.01 -27.63 0.84
CA LEU A 50 -4.73 -27.10 -0.32
C LEU A 50 -3.79 -26.42 -1.31
N ALA A 51 -2.85 -25.62 -0.83
CA ALA A 51 -1.98 -24.83 -1.68
C ALA A 51 -0.71 -24.38 -0.97
N ASP A 52 0.35 -24.25 -1.76
CA ASP A 52 1.59 -23.57 -1.38
C ASP A 52 1.68 -22.22 -2.10
N HIS A 53 2.06 -21.19 -1.38
CA HIS A 53 2.30 -19.86 -1.95
C HIS A 53 3.67 -19.34 -1.53
N THR A 54 4.31 -18.63 -2.44
CA THR A 54 5.56 -17.92 -2.16
C THR A 54 5.30 -16.76 -1.20
N ALA A 55 6.20 -16.52 -0.25
CA ALA A 55 6.17 -15.34 0.60
C ALA A 55 7.57 -14.70 0.71
N HIS A 56 7.64 -13.37 0.78
CA HIS A 56 8.88 -12.60 0.85
C HIS A 56 8.64 -11.29 1.62
N PRO A 57 9.59 -10.74 2.40
CA PRO A 57 10.95 -11.26 2.62
C PRO A 57 11.08 -12.35 3.67
N GLU A 58 10.13 -12.48 4.58
CA GLU A 58 9.96 -13.59 5.53
C GLU A 58 8.82 -13.20 6.49
N PRO A 59 7.53 -13.36 6.12
CA PRO A 59 6.47 -13.10 7.08
C PRO A 59 6.64 -13.96 8.33
N HIS A 60 6.55 -13.33 9.50
CA HIS A 60 6.69 -14.03 10.78
C HIS A 60 5.35 -14.46 11.35
N ASP A 61 4.33 -13.60 11.18
CA ASP A 61 3.02 -13.82 11.73
C ASP A 61 1.93 -13.26 10.80
N ALA A 62 0.70 -13.76 10.95
CA ALA A 62 -0.47 -13.25 10.26
C ALA A 62 -1.75 -13.55 11.05
N ILE A 63 -2.78 -12.75 10.80
CA ILE A 63 -4.13 -12.98 11.31
C ILE A 63 -5.10 -13.14 10.15
N VAL A 64 -6.04 -14.07 10.29
CA VAL A 64 -7.08 -14.32 9.29
C VAL A 64 -8.43 -13.96 9.90
N ILE A 65 -9.10 -12.97 9.31
CA ILE A 65 -10.39 -12.46 9.79
C ILE A 65 -11.46 -12.57 8.71
N ARG A 66 -12.73 -12.73 9.13
CA ARG A 66 -13.85 -12.78 8.18
C ARG A 66 -14.02 -11.44 7.47
N ARG A 67 -14.33 -11.50 6.19
CA ARG A 67 -14.54 -10.34 5.33
C ARG A 67 -15.57 -9.35 5.89
N ASP A 68 -16.66 -9.85 6.49
CA ASP A 68 -17.76 -9.04 7.00
C ASP A 68 -17.40 -8.18 8.23
N LEU A 69 -16.26 -8.48 8.89
CA LEU A 69 -15.76 -7.70 10.01
C LEU A 69 -14.98 -6.45 9.58
N ILE A 70 -14.50 -6.39 8.33
CA ILE A 70 -13.74 -5.25 7.81
C ILE A 70 -14.58 -4.46 6.82
N LYS A 71 -14.69 -3.16 7.08
CA LYS A 71 -15.28 -2.18 6.16
C LYS A 71 -14.19 -1.20 5.75
N THR A 72 -13.71 -1.33 4.52
CA THR A 72 -12.74 -0.41 3.93
C THR A 72 -13.44 0.83 3.36
N LYS A 73 -12.67 1.91 3.16
CA LYS A 73 -13.10 3.07 2.38
C LYS A 73 -12.48 2.99 0.98
N GLN A 74 -13.27 3.32 -0.04
CA GLN A 74 -12.84 3.33 -1.44
C GLN A 74 -12.21 4.66 -1.84
N ILE A 75 -12.70 5.77 -1.26
CA ILE A 75 -12.25 7.13 -1.56
C ILE A 75 -12.12 7.89 -0.25
N TYR A 76 -11.01 8.62 -0.10
CA TYR A 76 -10.77 9.51 1.04
C TYR A 76 -11.51 10.84 0.87
N THR A 77 -11.86 11.50 1.97
CA THR A 77 -12.26 12.92 1.90
C THR A 77 -11.03 13.81 2.01
N LEU A 78 -11.07 14.99 1.39
CA LEU A 78 -9.92 15.90 1.36
C LEU A 78 -9.52 16.32 2.78
N GLU A 79 -10.51 16.45 3.66
CA GLU A 79 -10.37 16.90 5.04
C GLU A 79 -9.65 15.88 5.95
N GLU A 80 -9.45 14.63 5.49
CA GLU A 80 -8.68 13.62 6.25
C GLU A 80 -7.20 14.02 6.42
N HIS A 81 -6.68 14.95 5.60
CA HIS A 81 -5.34 15.51 5.79
C HIS A 81 -5.37 17.05 5.92
N PRO A 82 -4.74 17.65 6.96
CA PRO A 82 -4.86 19.09 7.24
C PRO A 82 -4.20 19.99 6.19
N LEU A 83 -3.27 19.45 5.40
CA LEU A 83 -2.56 20.21 4.37
C LEU A 83 -3.18 20.14 2.97
N HIS A 84 -4.29 19.41 2.79
CA HIS A 84 -4.90 19.18 1.46
C HIS A 84 -5.08 20.49 0.68
N VAL A 85 -4.87 20.42 -0.63
CA VAL A 85 -5.15 21.53 -1.54
C VAL A 85 -6.65 21.61 -1.74
N LYS A 86 -7.27 22.75 -1.39
CA LYS A 86 -8.73 22.89 -1.36
C LYS A 86 -9.38 22.97 -2.74
N GLY A 87 -8.61 23.39 -3.74
CA GLY A 87 -9.04 23.58 -5.12
C GLY A 87 -8.03 24.42 -5.88
N TYR A 88 -8.39 24.82 -7.10
CA TYR A 88 -7.49 25.56 -8.00
C TYR A 88 -6.87 26.82 -7.37
N ASP A 89 -7.64 27.60 -6.61
CA ASP A 89 -7.16 28.85 -6.00
C ASP A 89 -6.14 28.64 -4.86
N ASP A 90 -5.98 27.41 -4.37
CA ASP A 90 -5.02 27.03 -3.32
C ASP A 90 -3.77 26.34 -3.90
N THR A 91 -3.67 26.25 -5.23
CA THR A 91 -2.49 25.75 -5.93
C THR A 91 -1.42 26.83 -6.08
N GLY A 92 -0.19 26.41 -6.37
CA GLY A 92 0.91 27.31 -6.70
C GLY A 92 2.13 27.18 -5.78
N VAL A 93 3.01 28.17 -5.86
CA VAL A 93 4.32 28.15 -5.18
C VAL A 93 4.38 29.24 -4.13
N LYS A 94 4.66 28.86 -2.88
CA LYS A 94 4.91 29.79 -1.78
C LYS A 94 6.37 29.69 -1.35
N ARG A 95 7.07 30.82 -1.28
CA ARG A 95 8.49 30.89 -0.92
C ARG A 95 8.67 31.63 0.41
N ASN A 96 9.46 31.03 1.30
CA ASN A 96 9.96 31.64 2.52
C ASN A 96 11.49 31.47 2.59
N GLY A 97 12.23 32.45 2.04
CA GLY A 97 13.67 32.33 1.86
C GLY A 97 14.05 31.21 0.88
N ASN A 98 14.84 30.23 1.35
CA ASN A 98 15.21 29.03 0.61
C ASN A 98 14.19 27.88 0.77
N LYS A 99 13.18 28.00 1.64
CA LYS A 99 12.12 27.00 1.77
C LYS A 99 11.00 27.31 0.79
N VAL A 100 10.61 26.32 0.00
CA VAL A 100 9.59 26.46 -1.04
C VAL A 100 8.53 25.38 -0.85
N THR A 101 7.28 25.79 -0.71
CA THR A 101 6.12 24.88 -0.71
C THR A 101 5.39 24.98 -2.03
N VAL A 102 5.28 23.87 -2.74
CA VAL A 102 4.52 23.74 -3.99
C VAL A 102 3.23 22.98 -3.68
N ARG A 103 2.09 23.63 -3.89
CA ARG A 103 0.76 23.03 -3.70
C ARG A 103 0.20 22.68 -5.08
N ILE A 104 -0.07 21.40 -5.28
CA ILE A 104 -0.51 20.84 -6.55
C ILE A 104 -1.87 20.16 -6.35
N MET A 105 -2.81 20.49 -7.20
CA MET A 105 -4.04 19.75 -7.39
C MET A 105 -3.87 18.83 -8.61
N SER A 106 -4.33 17.58 -8.50
CA SER A 106 -4.41 16.67 -9.64
C SER A 106 -5.84 16.24 -9.90
N VAL A 107 -6.21 16.28 -11.17
CA VAL A 107 -7.43 15.67 -11.72
C VAL A 107 -7.01 15.07 -13.05
N ALA A 108 -7.16 13.76 -13.21
CA ALA A 108 -6.65 13.04 -14.37
C ALA A 108 -7.10 13.71 -15.68
N PRO A 109 -6.18 13.97 -16.64
CA PRO A 109 -4.77 13.57 -16.68
C PRO A 109 -3.79 14.69 -16.25
N THR A 110 -4.23 15.69 -15.51
CA THR A 110 -3.49 16.97 -15.33
C THR A 110 -3.08 17.28 -13.90
N PHE A 111 -1.93 17.95 -13.78
CA PHE A 111 -1.50 18.65 -12.57
C PHE A 111 -1.70 20.15 -12.71
N THR A 112 -2.13 20.80 -11.63
CA THR A 112 -2.21 22.25 -11.52
C THR A 112 -1.46 22.72 -10.27
N PRO A 113 -0.39 23.53 -10.40
CA PRO A 113 0.21 23.96 -11.66
C PRO A 113 0.91 22.81 -12.41
N SER A 114 1.02 22.92 -13.74
CA SER A 114 1.73 21.96 -14.58
C SER A 114 3.25 22.17 -14.58
N GLU A 115 3.71 23.35 -14.19
CA GLU A 115 5.12 23.72 -14.07
C GLU A 115 5.34 24.67 -12.88
N PHE A 116 6.53 24.61 -12.29
CA PHE A 116 6.96 25.56 -11.26
C PHE A 116 8.48 25.74 -11.31
N VAL A 117 8.95 26.95 -11.03
CA VAL A 117 10.38 27.30 -11.11
C VAL A 117 10.99 27.43 -9.73
N LEU A 118 12.14 26.78 -9.54
CA LEU A 118 12.91 26.73 -8.30
C LEU A 118 14.31 27.31 -8.48
N LYS A 119 15.01 27.54 -7.37
CA LYS A 119 16.43 27.92 -7.35
C LYS A 119 17.25 26.74 -6.86
N LYS A 120 18.45 26.58 -7.42
CA LYS A 120 19.42 25.60 -6.92
C LYS A 120 19.67 25.86 -5.43
N GLY A 121 19.52 24.82 -4.61
CA GLY A 121 19.69 24.90 -3.15
C GLY A 121 18.40 25.19 -2.36
N ASP A 122 17.24 25.31 -3.03
CA ASP A 122 15.96 25.37 -2.33
C ASP A 122 15.66 24.05 -1.59
N GLU A 123 15.07 24.16 -0.39
CA GLU A 123 14.44 23.07 0.33
C GLU A 123 12.96 23.04 -0.07
N VAL A 124 12.55 21.99 -0.78
CA VAL A 124 11.25 21.94 -1.46
C VAL A 124 10.31 20.95 -0.77
N THR A 125 9.13 21.41 -0.39
CA THR A 125 8.01 20.55 0.02
C THR A 125 6.95 20.59 -1.07
N VAL A 126 6.62 19.42 -1.64
CA VAL A 126 5.48 19.29 -2.56
C VAL A 126 4.29 18.74 -1.78
N ILE A 127 3.15 19.39 -1.93
CA ILE A 127 1.86 18.95 -1.40
C ILE A 127 0.97 18.69 -2.60
N LEU A 128 0.79 17.41 -2.94
CA LEU A 128 -0.12 16.97 -3.99
C LEU A 128 -1.44 16.51 -3.38
N THR A 129 -2.57 16.90 -3.97
CA THR A 129 -3.89 16.39 -3.59
C THR A 129 -4.61 15.89 -4.84
N ASN A 130 -5.03 14.63 -4.83
CA ASN A 130 -5.89 14.04 -5.85
C ASN A 130 -7.34 14.47 -5.61
N HIS A 131 -7.95 15.11 -6.60
CA HIS A 131 -9.33 15.59 -6.56
C HIS A 131 -10.30 14.69 -7.34
N ASP A 132 -9.81 13.62 -7.97
CA ASP A 132 -10.68 12.63 -8.58
C ASP A 132 -11.57 11.94 -7.55
N LYS A 133 -12.81 11.69 -7.96
CA LYS A 133 -13.85 11.05 -7.14
C LYS A 133 -14.22 9.67 -7.68
N VAL A 134 -13.29 9.04 -8.38
CA VAL A 134 -13.43 7.71 -8.97
C VAL A 134 -12.57 6.74 -8.15
N GLU A 135 -13.17 5.64 -7.71
CA GLU A 135 -12.46 4.55 -7.04
C GLU A 135 -11.34 4.01 -7.95
N ASP A 136 -10.21 3.63 -7.35
CA ASP A 136 -9.04 3.06 -8.06
C ASP A 136 -8.35 4.01 -9.06
N LEU A 137 -8.71 5.31 -9.09
CA LEU A 137 -8.04 6.32 -9.90
C LEU A 137 -6.91 7.00 -9.11
N HIS A 138 -5.85 6.24 -8.86
CA HIS A 138 -4.67 6.70 -8.14
C HIS A 138 -3.72 7.51 -9.02
N HIS A 139 -3.13 8.56 -8.44
CA HIS A 139 -2.07 9.35 -9.06
C HIS A 139 -0.75 9.14 -8.31
N GLY A 140 0.36 9.21 -9.05
CA GLY A 140 1.71 9.25 -8.49
C GLY A 140 2.37 10.61 -8.74
N PHE A 141 3.49 10.86 -8.07
CA PHE A 141 4.31 12.04 -8.29
C PHE A 141 5.78 11.66 -8.20
N ALA A 142 6.51 11.87 -9.28
CA ALA A 142 7.93 11.61 -9.35
C ALA A 142 8.68 12.83 -9.86
N ILE A 143 9.93 12.99 -9.41
CA ILE A 143 10.83 14.02 -9.91
C ILE A 143 12.03 13.31 -10.54
N GLU A 144 12.18 13.46 -11.86
CA GLU A 144 13.31 12.87 -12.58
C GLU A 144 14.65 13.34 -11.99
N GLY A 145 15.61 12.40 -11.92
CA GLY A 145 16.95 12.65 -11.38
C GLY A 145 17.00 12.81 -9.86
N HIS A 146 15.88 12.62 -9.16
CA HIS A 146 15.80 12.63 -7.71
C HIS A 146 15.17 11.33 -7.21
N ASP A 147 15.55 10.88 -6.01
CA ASP A 147 14.98 9.70 -5.35
C ASP A 147 13.62 10.04 -4.74
N ILE A 148 12.68 10.43 -5.60
CA ILE A 148 11.31 10.83 -5.27
C ILE A 148 10.40 10.12 -6.27
N CYS A 149 9.66 9.13 -5.79
CA CYS A 149 8.69 8.32 -6.53
C CYS A 149 7.40 8.09 -5.73
#